data_AF-A0A2W1ART6-F1
#
_entry.id   AF-A0A2W1ART6-F1
#
_cell.length_a   1.000
_cell.length_b   1.000
_cell.length_c   1.000
_cell.angle_alpha   90.00
_cell.angle_beta   90.00
_cell.angle_gamma   90.00
#
_symmetry.space_group_name_H-M   'P 1'
#
loop_
_entity.id
_entity.type
_entity.pdbx_description
1 polymer ?
#
loop_
_entity_poly.entity_id
_entity_poly.type
_entity_poly.pdbx_seq_one_letter_code
_entity_poly.pdbx_strand_id
1 'polypeptide(L)'
;GPADAQRQKLPPEEAIALIHEGGGVAVLAHPSFLPDAGLAVAQLVAAGLEGLEVYYKNYTPEEVDTYRALADAHGLTPSGGSDYHGIHDDEREPGDIPFSDEDMQRFLAFLEDRWQAHAAGGAKAGA
;
A
#
# COMPACT_ATOMS: atom_id res chain seq x y z
N GLY A 1 -11.39 -15.23 -20.82
CA GLY A 1 -12.62 -15.76 -21.48
C GLY A 1 -12.92 -14.97 -22.73
N PRO A 2 -14.03 -15.21 -23.46
CA PRO A 2 -14.32 -14.52 -24.73
C PRO A 2 -14.54 -12.99 -24.59
N ALA A 3 -14.67 -12.47 -23.36
CA ALA A 3 -14.74 -11.04 -23.04
C ALA A 3 -13.51 -10.51 -22.28
N ASP A 4 -12.46 -11.31 -22.13
CA ASP A 4 -11.19 -10.88 -21.53
C ASP A 4 -10.33 -10.21 -22.59
N ALA A 5 -10.19 -8.90 -22.51
CA ALA A 5 -9.40 -8.10 -23.41
C ALA A 5 -8.15 -7.60 -22.67
N GLN A 6 -6.97 -7.95 -23.19
CA GLN A 6 -5.73 -7.44 -22.65
C GLN A 6 -5.69 -5.91 -22.75
N ARG A 7 -5.44 -5.26 -21.62
CA ARG A 7 -5.17 -3.82 -21.54
C ARG A 7 -3.70 -3.62 -21.26
N GLN A 8 -3.11 -2.61 -21.89
CA GLN A 8 -1.78 -2.16 -21.51
C GLN A 8 -1.86 -1.60 -20.09
N LYS A 9 -1.12 -2.22 -19.18
CA LYS A 9 -0.98 -1.76 -17.80
C LYS A 9 0.21 -0.82 -17.71
N LEU A 10 0.12 0.18 -16.84
CA LEU A 10 1.25 1.03 -16.50
C LEU A 10 2.29 0.18 -15.73
N PRO A 11 3.60 0.29 -16.02
CA PRO A 11 4.63 -0.33 -15.20
C PRO A 11 4.55 0.17 -13.75
N PRO A 12 4.72 -0.70 -12.74
CA PRO A 12 4.63 -0.31 -11.34
C PRO A 12 5.55 0.84 -10.95
N GLU A 13 6.75 0.91 -11.51
CA GLU A 13 7.73 1.96 -11.24
C GLU A 13 7.25 3.32 -11.76
N GLU A 14 6.61 3.35 -12.93
CA GLU A 14 5.96 4.54 -13.47
C GLU A 14 4.75 4.94 -12.61
N ALA A 15 3.98 3.98 -12.11
CA ALA A 15 2.87 4.25 -11.20
C ALA A 15 3.35 4.89 -9.89
N ILE A 16 4.44 4.38 -9.30
CA ILE A 16 5.07 4.93 -8.10
C ILE A 16 5.53 6.37 -8.37
N ALA A 17 6.22 6.62 -9.49
CA ALA A 17 6.67 7.94 -9.87
C ALA A 17 5.49 8.94 -9.97
N LEU A 18 4.41 8.57 -10.64
CA LEU A 18 3.21 9.41 -10.77
C LEU A 18 2.55 9.70 -9.42
N ILE A 19 2.49 8.73 -8.52
CA ILE A 19 1.95 8.93 -7.17
C ILE A 19 2.78 9.99 -6.43
N HIS A 20 4.11 9.91 -6.52
CA HIS A 20 5.00 10.88 -5.88
C HIS A 20 4.94 12.28 -6.52
N GLU A 21 4.81 12.36 -7.84
CA GLU A 21 4.59 13.63 -8.54
C GLU A 21 3.31 14.34 -8.06
N GLY A 22 2.28 13.56 -7.69
CA GLY A 22 1.06 14.07 -7.04
C GLY A 22 1.21 14.39 -5.55
N GLY A 23 2.40 14.25 -4.96
CA GLY A 23 2.64 14.40 -3.51
C GLY A 23 2.08 13.26 -2.67
N GLY A 24 1.70 12.13 -3.30
CA GLY A 24 1.15 10.96 -2.64
C GLY A 24 2.22 10.00 -2.12
N VAL A 25 1.74 8.92 -1.53
CA VAL A 25 2.52 7.81 -1.00
C VAL A 25 2.17 6.54 -1.77
N ALA A 26 3.18 5.85 -2.31
CA ALA A 26 2.96 4.59 -2.99
C ALA A 26 2.89 3.42 -1.99
N VAL A 27 1.78 2.66 -2.04
CA VAL A 27 1.52 1.49 -1.18
C VAL A 27 1.15 0.30 -2.04
N LEU A 28 1.77 -0.87 -1.79
CA LEU A 28 1.48 -2.10 -2.51
C LEU A 28 0.26 -2.80 -1.88
N ALA A 29 -0.86 -2.79 -2.60
CA ALA A 29 -2.10 -3.45 -2.20
C ALA A 29 -2.02 -4.98 -2.36
N HIS A 30 -2.69 -5.70 -1.45
CA HIS A 30 -2.94 -7.14 -1.40
C HIS A 30 -1.82 -7.97 -2.07
N PRO A 31 -0.59 -7.94 -1.50
CA PRO A 31 0.59 -8.55 -2.11
C PRO A 31 0.47 -10.07 -2.35
N SER A 32 -0.43 -10.76 -1.65
CA SER A 32 -0.73 -12.19 -1.83
C SER A 32 -1.18 -12.58 -3.24
N PHE A 33 -1.64 -11.63 -4.06
CA PHE A 33 -2.04 -11.90 -5.44
C PHE A 33 -0.86 -11.94 -6.40
N LEU A 34 0.34 -11.62 -5.92
CA LEU A 34 1.57 -11.72 -6.68
C LEU A 34 2.18 -13.12 -6.53
N PRO A 35 2.74 -13.71 -7.61
CA PRO A 35 3.40 -15.01 -7.53
C PRO A 35 4.55 -15.06 -6.52
N ASP A 36 5.25 -13.93 -6.36
CA ASP A 36 6.33 -13.77 -5.38
C ASP A 36 6.26 -12.34 -4.80
N ALA A 37 5.55 -12.21 -3.68
CA ALA A 37 5.39 -10.94 -2.99
C ALA A 37 6.73 -10.39 -2.47
N GLY A 38 7.64 -11.26 -2.01
CA GLY A 38 8.94 -10.84 -1.45
C GLY A 38 9.83 -10.22 -2.53
N LEU A 39 9.94 -10.87 -3.68
CA LEU A 39 10.70 -10.34 -4.82
C LEU A 39 10.08 -9.04 -5.33
N ALA A 40 8.75 -8.99 -5.46
CA ALA A 40 8.06 -7.79 -5.93
C ALA A 40 8.29 -6.61 -4.97
N VAL A 41 8.14 -6.82 -3.66
CA VAL A 41 8.41 -5.78 -2.65
C VAL A 41 9.85 -5.30 -2.76
N ALA A 42 10.83 -6.20 -2.82
CA ALA A 42 12.24 -5.80 -2.93
C ALA A 42 12.53 -4.95 -4.18
N GLN A 43 11.92 -5.26 -5.32
CA GLN A 43 12.04 -4.49 -6.56
C GLN A 43 11.36 -3.12 -6.45
N LEU A 44 10.14 -3.08 -5.93
CA LEU A 44 9.36 -1.85 -5.83
C LEU A 44 9.91 -0.90 -4.78
N VAL A 45 10.51 -1.40 -3.70
CA VAL A 45 11.26 -0.58 -2.73
C VAL A 45 12.38 0.18 -3.44
N ALA A 46 13.11 -0.46 -4.37
CA ALA A 46 14.14 0.21 -5.15
C ALA A 46 13.56 1.30 -6.10
N ALA A 47 12.29 1.19 -6.46
CA ALA A 47 11.54 2.18 -7.24
C ALA A 47 10.88 3.28 -6.38
N GLY A 48 10.96 3.18 -5.05
CA GLY A 48 10.38 4.16 -4.11
C GLY A 48 9.07 3.74 -3.47
N LEU A 49 8.76 2.44 -3.36
CA LEU A 49 7.62 1.98 -2.56
C LEU A 49 7.78 2.38 -1.09
N GLU A 50 6.69 2.81 -0.45
CA GLU A 50 6.73 3.39 0.91
C GLU A 50 5.83 2.67 1.91
N GLY A 51 4.84 1.93 1.42
CA GLY A 51 3.97 1.11 2.25
C GLY A 51 3.62 -0.24 1.66
N LEU A 52 3.12 -1.11 2.52
CA LEU A 52 2.67 -2.46 2.18
C LEU A 52 1.33 -2.73 2.86
N GLU A 53 0.36 -3.27 2.13
CA GLU A 53 -0.88 -3.76 2.74
C GLU A 53 -0.61 -5.04 3.52
N VAL A 54 -0.63 -4.89 4.84
CA VAL A 54 -0.39 -5.94 5.83
C VAL A 54 -1.70 -6.54 6.32
N TYR A 55 -2.77 -5.75 6.32
CA TYR A 55 -4.09 -6.16 6.76
C TYR A 55 -5.05 -6.19 5.55
N TYR A 56 -5.47 -7.37 5.12
CA TYR A 56 -6.42 -7.58 4.03
C TYR A 56 -7.55 -8.52 4.47
N LYS A 57 -8.76 -8.37 3.87
CA LYS A 57 -10.00 -9.02 4.33
C LYS A 57 -9.90 -10.54 4.56
N ASN A 58 -9.06 -11.23 3.79
CA ASN A 58 -8.92 -12.69 3.79
C ASN A 58 -7.63 -13.19 4.45
N TYR A 59 -6.83 -12.31 5.06
CA TYR A 59 -5.57 -12.73 5.68
C TYR A 59 -5.81 -13.44 7.01
N THR A 60 -5.15 -14.58 7.18
CA THR A 60 -4.99 -15.19 8.50
C THR A 60 -4.03 -14.36 9.35
N PRO A 61 -4.04 -14.53 10.69
CA PRO A 61 -3.05 -13.89 11.56
C PRO A 61 -1.60 -14.17 11.12
N GLU A 62 -1.31 -15.38 10.63
CA GLU A 62 0.02 -15.75 10.14
C GLU A 62 0.40 -15.02 8.85
N GLU A 63 -0.56 -14.77 7.95
CA GLU A 63 -0.33 -13.96 6.75
C GLU A 63 -0.07 -12.50 7.13
N VAL A 64 -0.83 -11.95 8.08
CA VAL A 64 -0.59 -10.60 8.64
C VAL A 64 0.82 -10.52 9.23
N ASP A 65 1.22 -11.47 10.07
CA ASP A 65 2.56 -11.52 10.66
C ASP A 65 3.66 -11.59 9.59
N THR A 66 3.43 -12.37 8.53
CA THR A 66 4.37 -12.51 7.41
C THR A 66 4.55 -11.19 6.67
N TYR A 67 3.46 -10.50 6.31
CA TYR A 67 3.54 -9.23 5.60
C TYR A 67 4.02 -8.09 6.50
N ARG A 68 3.69 -8.11 7.79
CA ARG A 68 4.24 -7.17 8.77
C ARG A 68 5.76 -7.31 8.86
N ALA A 69 6.27 -8.54 8.98
CA ALA A 69 7.71 -8.80 8.99
C ALA A 69 8.39 -8.37 7.69
N LEU A 70 7.74 -8.57 6.53
CA LEU A 70 8.24 -8.11 5.24
C LEU A 70 8.28 -6.57 5.16
N ALA A 71 7.23 -5.90 5.62
CA ALA A 71 7.19 -4.44 5.69
C ALA A 71 8.33 -3.91 6.56
N ASP A 72 8.52 -4.49 7.75
CA ASP A 72 9.58 -4.09 8.68
C ASP A 72 10.99 -4.32 8.10
N ALA A 73 11.21 -5.46 7.43
CA ALA A 73 12.49 -5.78 6.80
C ALA A 73 12.90 -4.76 5.71
N HIS A 74 11.93 -4.12 5.07
CA HIS A 74 12.15 -3.12 4.01
C HIS A 74 11.91 -1.68 4.48
N GLY A 75 11.60 -1.45 5.76
CA GLY A 75 11.31 -0.12 6.29
C GLY A 75 10.02 0.51 5.73
N LEU A 76 9.07 -0.33 5.28
CA LEU A 76 7.79 0.11 4.76
C LEU A 76 6.80 0.39 5.89
N THR A 77 5.88 1.33 5.65
CA THR A 77 4.76 1.60 6.55
C THR A 77 3.62 0.59 6.31
N PRO A 78 3.14 -0.13 7.33
CA PRO A 78 2.02 -1.06 7.20
C PRO A 78 0.71 -0.32 6.94
N SER A 79 -0.12 -0.85 6.04
CA SER A 79 -1.47 -0.35 5.75
C SER A 79 -2.51 -1.48 5.80
N GLY A 80 -3.79 -1.11 5.74
CA GLY A 80 -4.89 -2.06 5.69
C GLY A 80 -6.12 -1.54 4.95
N GLY A 81 -6.84 -2.45 4.29
CA GLY A 81 -8.02 -2.14 3.50
C GLY A 81 -8.98 -3.33 3.42
N SER A 82 -10.28 -3.05 3.38
CA SER A 82 -11.29 -4.09 3.18
C SER A 82 -11.44 -4.51 1.72
N ASP A 83 -11.05 -3.63 0.79
CA ASP A 83 -11.24 -3.85 -0.65
C ASP A 83 -12.69 -4.23 -0.98
N TYR A 84 -13.62 -3.50 -0.34
CA TYR A 84 -15.06 -3.74 -0.41
C TYR A 84 -15.66 -3.30 -1.74
N HIS A 85 -16.44 -4.17 -2.36
CA HIS A 85 -17.11 -3.92 -3.64
C HIS A 85 -18.64 -4.02 -3.55
N GLY A 86 -19.20 -4.54 -2.44
CA GLY A 86 -20.65 -4.70 -2.26
C GLY A 86 -21.27 -5.73 -3.21
N ILE A 87 -20.48 -6.70 -3.66
CA ILE A 87 -20.87 -7.73 -4.63
C ILE A 87 -21.16 -9.05 -3.91
N HIS A 88 -20.43 -9.35 -2.84
CA HIS A 88 -20.59 -10.59 -2.08
C HIS A 88 -21.05 -10.32 -0.65
N ASP A 89 -21.92 -11.19 -0.14
CA ASP A 89 -22.49 -11.08 1.21
C ASP A 89 -21.46 -11.34 2.33
N ASP A 90 -20.28 -11.89 1.97
CA ASP A 90 -19.20 -12.24 2.89
C ASP A 90 -17.99 -11.28 2.83
N GLU A 91 -18.12 -10.14 2.14
CA GLU A 91 -17.08 -9.11 2.14
C GLU A 91 -16.94 -8.45 3.51
N ARG A 92 -15.71 -8.09 3.89
CA ARG A 92 -15.49 -7.21 5.04
C ARG A 92 -15.96 -5.80 4.73
N GLU A 93 -16.72 -5.22 5.65
CA GLU A 93 -17.21 -3.85 5.54
C GLU A 93 -16.07 -2.82 5.59
N PRO A 94 -16.24 -1.62 5.00
CA PRO A 94 -15.32 -0.51 5.21
C PRO A 94 -15.12 -0.22 6.71
N GLY A 95 -13.85 -0.27 7.15
CA GLY A 95 -13.48 -0.04 8.55
C GLY A 95 -13.48 -1.30 9.44
N ASP A 96 -13.83 -2.47 8.91
CA ASP A 96 -13.88 -3.74 9.65
C ASP A 96 -12.62 -4.63 9.45
N ILE A 97 -11.57 -4.08 8.84
CA ILE A 97 -10.25 -4.72 8.81
C ILE A 97 -9.64 -4.67 10.22
N PRO A 98 -9.08 -5.77 10.77
CA PRO A 98 -8.46 -5.79 12.09
C PRO A 98 -7.08 -5.10 12.08
N PHE A 99 -7.04 -3.86 11.62
CA PHE A 99 -5.84 -3.02 11.58
C PHE A 99 -5.46 -2.67 13.02
N SER A 100 -4.30 -3.14 13.50
CA SER A 100 -3.90 -2.92 14.89
C SER A 100 -3.72 -1.43 15.20
N ASP A 101 -4.04 -1.03 16.43
CA ASP A 101 -3.85 0.36 16.87
C ASP A 101 -2.40 0.83 16.71
N GLU A 102 -1.43 -0.05 16.96
CA GLU A 102 -0.01 0.23 16.81
C GLU A 102 0.34 0.61 15.36
N ASP A 103 -0.05 -0.23 14.40
CA ASP A 103 0.28 0.00 13.00
C ASP A 103 -0.57 1.13 12.40
N MET A 104 -1.81 1.32 12.87
CA MET A 104 -2.62 2.50 12.53
C MET A 104 -1.91 3.79 12.96
N GLN A 105 -1.39 3.86 14.18
CA GLN A 105 -0.67 5.03 14.65
C GLN A 105 0.63 5.25 13.86
N ARG A 106 1.36 4.18 13.53
CA ARG A 106 2.53 4.25 12.64
C ARG A 106 2.17 4.81 11.27
N PHE A 107 1.07 4.34 10.67
CA PHE A 107 0.59 4.80 9.38
C PHE A 107 0.22 6.29 9.41
N LEU A 108 -0.53 6.72 10.43
CA LEU A 108 -0.94 8.12 10.59
C LEU A 108 0.25 9.05 10.83
N ALA A 109 1.20 8.67 11.69
CA ALA A 109 2.41 9.45 11.94
C ALA A 109 3.24 9.59 10.66
N PHE A 110 3.39 8.51 9.90
CA PHE A 110 4.08 8.53 8.61
C PHE A 110 3.40 9.48 7.61
N LEU A 111 2.07 9.47 7.51
CA LEU A 111 1.34 10.40 6.63
C LEU A 111 1.46 11.86 7.08
N GLU A 112 1.45 12.12 8.38
CA GLU A 112 1.65 13.47 8.92
C GLU A 112 3.04 13.99 8.56
N ASP A 113 4.10 13.19 8.77
CA ASP A 113 5.47 13.55 8.40
C ASP A 113 5.59 13.85 6.90
N ARG A 114 4.95 13.02 6.06
CA ARG A 114 4.90 13.22 4.61
C ARG A 114 4.18 14.49 4.21
N TRP A 115 3.04 14.76 4.83
CA TRP A 115 2.27 15.98 4.60
C TRP A 115 3.09 17.23 4.95
N GLN A 116 3.75 17.24 6.11
CA GLN A 116 4.58 18.36 6.55
C GLN A 116 5.78 18.59 5.64
N ALA A 117 6.45 17.52 5.20
CA ALA A 117 7.56 17.60 4.24
C ALA A 117 7.12 18.20 2.89
N HIS A 118 5.97 17.76 2.37
CA HIS A 118 5.40 18.30 1.14
C HIS A 118 5.01 19.78 1.27
N ALA A 119 4.33 20.16 2.37
CA ALA A 119 3.94 21.54 2.64
C ALA A 119 5.16 22.49 2.75
N ALA A 120 6.23 22.04 3.41
CA ALA A 120 7.48 22.78 3.53
C ALA A 120 8.24 22.91 2.19
N GLY A 121 8.15 21.90 1.32
CA GLY A 121 8.73 21.93 -0.02
C GLY A 121 7.99 22.88 -0.97
N GLY A 122 6.65 22.87 -0.94
CA GLY A 122 5.80 23.77 -1.71
C GLY A 122 5.97 25.24 -1.35
N ALA A 123 6.23 25.54 -0.07
CA ALA A 123 6.49 26.91 0.40
C ALA A 123 7.80 27.52 -0.17
N LYS A 124 8.77 26.69 -0.59
CA LYS A 124 10.04 27.15 -1.18
C LYS A 124 9.99 27.36 -2.70
N ALA A 125 9.00 26.78 -3.39
CA ALA A 125 8.88 26.89 -4.84
C ALA A 125 8.09 28.13 -5.31
N GLY A 126 7.53 28.90 -4.38
CA GLY A 126 6.72 30.10 -4.64
C GLY A 126 7.37 31.44 -4.27
N ALA A 127 8.69 31.48 -4.04
CA ALA A 127 9.45 32.70 -3.71
C ALA A 127 10.47 33.04 -4.82
#